data_AF-A0A075BFP6-F1
#
_entry.id   AF-A0A075BFP6-F1
#
_cell.length_a   1.000
_cell.length_b   1.000
_cell.length_c   1.000
_cell.angle_alpha   90.00
_cell.angle_beta   90.00
_cell.angle_gamma   90.00
#
_symmetry.space_group_name_H-M   'P 1'
#
loop_
_entity.id
_entity.type
_entity.pdbx_description
1 polymer ?
#
loop_
_entity_poly.entity_id
_entity_poly.type
_entity_poly.pdbx_seq_one_letter_code
_entity_poly.pdbx_strand_id
1 'polypeptide(L)' 'GNQIGAAFWQIISAEHGLDGSGVYNGSSDLQLERMNVYFNEASGNKYVPRAVLVDLEPGTMD' A
#
# COMPACT_ATOMS: atom_id res chain seq x y z
N GLY A 1 5.94 9.39 -13.02
CA GLY A 1 6.37 8.45 -11.97
C GLY A 1 5.25 8.17 -10.99
N ASN A 2 4.75 9.21 -10.33
CA ASN A 2 3.74 9.10 -9.26
C ASN A 2 2.44 8.41 -9.69
N GLN A 3 1.90 8.67 -10.89
CA GLN A 3 0.69 8.00 -11.40
C GLN A 3 0.87 6.47 -11.54
N ILE A 4 2.02 6.03 -12.04
CA ILE A 4 2.35 4.60 -12.14
C ILE A 4 2.59 4.01 -10.75
N GLY A 5 3.26 4.75 -9.86
CA GLY A 5 3.46 4.35 -8.47
C GLY A 5 2.13 4.18 -7.72
N ALA A 6 1.17 5.06 -7.92
CA ALA A 6 -0.17 4.97 -7.33
C ALA A 6 -0.88 3.69 -7.79
N ALA A 7 -0.90 3.41 -9.10
CA ALA A 7 -1.49 2.18 -9.63
C ALA A 7 -0.80 0.92 -9.09
N PHE A 8 0.54 0.92 -9.01
CA PHE A 8 1.31 -0.17 -8.41
C PHE A 8 0.89 -0.44 -6.96
N TRP A 9 0.83 0.61 -6.13
CA TRP A 9 0.44 0.45 -4.72
C TRP A 9 -1.01 0.02 -4.55
N GLN A 10 -1.92 0.43 -5.43
CA GLN A 10 -3.31 -0.05 -5.43
C GLN A 10 -3.38 -1.55 -5.72
N ILE A 11 -2.65 -2.02 -6.73
CA ILE A 11 -2.65 -3.45 -7.12
C ILE A 11 -2.07 -4.31 -6.00
N ILE A 12 -0.89 -3.95 -5.48
CA ILE A 12 -0.23 -4.71 -4.42
C ILE A 12 -1.06 -4.70 -3.13
N SER A 13 -1.70 -3.58 -2.77
CA SER A 13 -2.58 -3.52 -1.61
C SER A 13 -3.77 -4.47 -1.77
N ALA A 14 -4.41 -4.49 -2.95
CA ALA A 14 -5.51 -5.40 -3.23
C ALA A 14 -5.09 -6.88 -3.23
N GLU A 15 -3.91 -7.21 -3.78
CA GLU A 15 -3.36 -8.57 -3.77
C GLU A 15 -3.16 -9.08 -2.33
N HIS A 16 -2.63 -8.22 -1.45
CA HIS A 16 -2.46 -8.48 -0.02
C HIS A 16 -3.75 -8.33 0.81
N GLY A 17 -4.90 -8.05 0.18
CA GLY A 17 -6.19 -7.96 0.87
C GLY A 17 -6.34 -6.71 1.76
N LEU A 18 -5.57 -5.66 1.50
CA LEU A 18 -5.67 -4.38 2.19
C LEU A 18 -6.72 -3.48 1.51
N ASP A 19 -7.54 -2.82 2.31
CA ASP A 19 -8.44 -1.78 1.82
C ASP A 19 -7.74 -0.41 1.68
N GLY A 20 -8.47 0.60 1.19
CA GLY A 20 -7.94 1.97 1.05
C GLY A 20 -7.54 2.65 2.36
N SER A 21 -7.93 2.08 3.51
CA SER A 21 -7.52 2.54 4.83
C SER A 21 -6.29 1.80 5.37
N GLY A 22 -5.80 0.78 4.66
CA GLY A 22 -4.67 -0.07 5.05
C GLY A 22 -5.05 -1.19 6.01
N VAL A 23 -6.34 -1.51 6.15
CA VAL A 23 -6.81 -2.61 7.02
C VAL A 23 -6.89 -3.90 6.22
N TYR A 24 -6.37 -4.98 6.81
CA TYR A 24 -6.45 -6.31 6.21
C TYR A 24 -7.87 -6.88 6.32
N ASN A 25 -8.46 -7.18 5.17
CA ASN A 25 -9.76 -7.81 5.00
C ASN A 25 -9.66 -9.07 4.12
N GLY A 26 -8.45 -9.61 3.96
CA GLY A 26 -8.20 -10.80 3.15
C GLY A 26 -8.74 -12.09 3.80
N SER A 27 -8.75 -13.15 3.00
CA SER A 27 -9.33 -14.44 3.40
C SER A 27 -8.33 -15.60 3.35
N SER A 28 -7.06 -15.32 3.02
CA SER A 28 -6.02 -16.34 2.86
C SER A 28 -4.73 -15.93 3.54
N ASP A 29 -4.14 -16.85 4.32
CA ASP A 29 -2.85 -16.63 5.00
C ASP A 29 -1.71 -16.31 4.01
N LEU A 30 -1.82 -16.75 2.75
CA LEU A 30 -0.86 -16.41 1.70
C LEU A 30 -0.78 -14.89 1.46
N GLN A 31 -1.87 -14.16 1.67
CA GLN A 31 -1.90 -12.70 1.52
C GLN A 31 -1.13 -11.98 2.64
N LEU A 32 -0.88 -12.67 3.77
CA LEU A 32 -0.07 -12.16 4.87
C LEU A 32 1.42 -12.47 4.68
N GLU A 33 1.76 -13.41 3.79
CA GLU A 33 3.16 -13.77 3.55
C GLU A 33 3.95 -12.60 2.99
N ARG A 34 5.13 -12.35 3.59
CA ARG A 34 6.09 -11.33 3.15
C ARG A 34 5.51 -9.91 3.04
N MET A 35 4.40 -9.63 3.73
CA MET A 35 3.79 -8.29 3.83
C MET A 35 4.83 -7.21 4.21
N ASN A 36 5.77 -7.57 5.07
CA ASN A 36 6.84 -6.71 5.56
C ASN A 36 7.80 -6.18 4.49
N VAL A 37 7.86 -6.82 3.31
CA VAL A 37 8.67 -6.38 2.17
C VAL A 37 8.18 -5.04 1.64
N TYR A 38 6.85 -4.88 1.51
CA TYR A 38 6.24 -3.69 0.93
C TYR A 38 5.60 -2.77 1.97
N PHE A 39 5.14 -3.32 3.10
CA PHE A 39 4.41 -2.58 4.12
C PHE A 39 5.11 -2.61 5.48
N ASN A 40 4.83 -1.60 6.30
CA ASN A 40 5.03 -1.63 7.74
C ASN A 40 3.69 -1.90 8.42
N GLU A 41 3.71 -2.72 9.48
CA GLU A 41 2.59 -2.79 10.41
C GLU A 41 2.66 -1.60 11.37
N ALA A 42 1.62 -0.78 11.39
CA ALA A 42 1.40 0.30 12.31
C ALA A 42 0.41 -0.13 13.40
N SER A 43 0.21 0.72 14.41
CA SER A 43 -0.77 0.47 15.47
C SER A 43 -2.17 0.24 14.92
N GLY A 44 -2.89 -0.73 15.50
CA GLY A 44 -4.29 -1.00 15.15
C GLY A 44 -4.46 -1.86 13.90
N ASN A 45 -3.55 -2.82 13.64
CA ASN A 45 -3.60 -3.74 12.50
C ASN A 45 -3.68 -3.02 11.14
N LYS A 46 -2.99 -1.88 11.05
CA LYS A 46 -2.96 -1.05 9.85
C LYS A 46 -1.63 -1.20 9.14
N TYR A 47 -1.65 -1.46 7.85
CA TYR A 47 -0.47 -1.64 7.02
C TYR A 47 -0.23 -0.40 6.17
N VAL A 48 1.00 0.12 6.21
CA VAL A 48 1.41 1.37 5.55
C VAL A 48 2.49 1.09 4.50
N PRO A 49 2.33 1.53 3.24
CA PRO A 49 3.33 1.36 2.19
C PRO A 49 4.69 1.95 2.54
N ARG A 50 5.77 1.22 2.25
CA ARG A 50 7.15 1.74 2.28
C ARG A 50 7.43 2.52 0.98
N ALA A 51 6.78 3.66 0.82
CA ALA A 51 6.88 4.49 -0.37
C ALA A 51 7.36 5.91 -0.05
N VAL A 52 8.16 6.49 -0.96
CA VAL A 52 8.48 7.91 -0.96
C VAL A 52 8.06 8.47 -2.32
N LEU A 53 7.12 9.41 -2.32
CA LEU A 53 6.69 10.12 -3.51
C LEU A 53 7.39 11.47 -3.54
N VAL A 54 8.03 11.79 -4.67
CA VAL A 54 8.72 13.07 -4.88
C VAL A 54 8.10 13.72 -6.09
N ASP A 55 7.68 14.97 -5.93
CA ASP A 55 7.23 15.83 -7.02
C ASP A 55 7.75 17.25 -6.80
N LEU A 56 8.10 17.93 -7.89
CA LEU A 56 8.48 19.35 -7.90
C LEU A 56 7.37 20.23 -8.50
N GLU A 57 6.32 19.61 -9.04
CA GLU A 57 5.14 20.28 -9.57
C GLU A 57 3.97 20.15 -8.56
N PRO A 58 3.36 21.26 -8.10
CA PRO A 58 2.32 21.21 -7.06
C PRO A 58 0.98 20.58 -7.51
N GLY A 59 0.87 20.07 -8.73
CA GLY A 59 -0.39 19.64 -9.35
C GLY A 59 -0.66 18.14 -9.42
N THR A 60 0.25 17.26 -8.97
CA THR A 60 0.12 15.79 -9.17
C THR A 60 -0.23 15.00 -7.91
N MET A 61 -0.56 15.66 -6.80
CA MET A 61 -0.87 15.00 -5.51
C MET A 61 -2.38 14.92 -5.19
N ASP A 62 -3.26 15.02 -6.19
CA ASP A 62 -4.71 14.79 -6.04
C ASP A 62 -5.10 13.38 -6.52
#